data_AF-A0A7C5BPE8-F1
#
_entry.id   AF-A0A7C5BPE8-F1
#
_cell.length_a   1.000
_cell.length_b   1.000
_cell.length_c   1.000
_cell.angle_alpha   90.00
_cell.angle_beta   90.00
_cell.angle_gamma   90.00
#
_symmetry.space_group_name_H-M   'P 1'
#
loop_
_entity.id
_entity.type
_entity.pdbx_description
1 polymer ?
#
loop_
_entity_poly.entity_id
_entity_poly.type
_entity_poly.pdbx_seq_one_letter_code
_entity_poly.pdbx_strand_id
1 'polypeptide(L)'
;MKQKVLGLVGIGLGVLLVTISGCAANRVSLADEGIVSVETVPGKKVKILWTDVYEDDNDVVVYGVLRRIGYSSGSFSIHVDVTVFSPDEEVLYENRTSVIGVPRRVVGKGVDWKRFEVRFPGQIPEGSSIRAVCHAGRHNDEKSS
;
A
#
# COMPACT_ATOMS: atom_id res chain seq x y z
N MET A 1 9.99 15.07 73.07
CA MET A 1 8.52 15.17 72.87
C MET A 1 8.30 16.04 71.63
N LYS A 2 7.90 15.43 70.50
CA LYS A 2 6.53 15.38 69.96
C LYS A 2 6.20 16.58 69.03
N GLN A 3 6.36 16.31 67.72
CA GLN A 3 5.52 16.64 66.55
C GLN A 3 4.72 17.97 66.49
N LYS A 4 4.75 18.66 65.34
CA LYS A 4 3.71 18.65 64.26
C LYS A 4 4.05 19.67 63.14
N VAL A 5 4.39 19.24 61.92
CA VAL A 5 3.57 19.06 60.67
C VAL A 5 2.85 20.33 60.15
N LEU A 6 2.90 20.46 58.81
CA LEU A 6 2.11 21.30 57.88
C LEU A 6 2.71 22.68 57.57
N GLY A 7 2.93 23.07 56.33
CA GLY A 7 2.61 22.47 55.04
C GLY A 7 2.87 23.52 53.96
N LEU A 8 3.35 23.11 52.79
CA LEU A 8 3.29 23.93 51.59
C LEU A 8 3.25 23.00 50.38
N VAL A 9 2.01 22.64 50.03
CA VAL A 9 1.61 22.15 48.73
C VAL A 9 1.84 23.31 47.75
N GLY A 10 2.91 23.22 46.96
CA GLY A 10 3.19 24.13 45.85
C GLY A 10 2.97 23.41 44.53
N ILE A 11 1.76 23.56 44.00
CA ILE A 11 1.36 23.12 42.66
C ILE A 11 2.18 23.90 41.63
N GLY A 12 3.04 23.19 40.89
CA GLY A 12 3.83 23.71 39.78
C GLY A 12 3.64 22.84 38.54
N LEU A 13 2.46 23.00 37.93
CA LEU A 13 2.07 22.51 36.62
C LEU A 13 3.06 23.01 35.55
N GLY A 14 3.42 22.16 34.57
CA GLY A 14 3.64 22.72 33.23
C GLY A 14 4.73 22.09 32.36
N VAL A 15 4.34 21.01 31.69
CA VAL A 15 4.76 20.67 30.32
C VAL A 15 6.26 20.37 30.12
N LEU A 16 6.63 19.12 30.42
CA LEU A 16 7.72 18.48 29.66
C LEU A 16 7.21 18.31 28.23
N LEU A 17 7.56 19.25 27.36
CA LEU A 17 7.37 19.19 25.91
C LEU A 17 8.20 18.01 25.39
N VAL A 18 7.62 16.81 25.45
CA VAL A 18 8.05 15.70 24.60
C VAL A 18 7.64 16.13 23.20
N THR A 19 8.54 16.82 22.50
CA THR A 19 8.43 16.98 21.06
C THR A 19 8.59 15.60 20.47
N ILE A 20 7.47 14.90 20.32
CA ILE A 20 7.35 13.76 19.44
C ILE A 20 7.56 14.36 18.04
N SER A 21 8.82 14.53 17.64
CA SER A 21 9.15 14.71 16.24
C SER A 21 8.68 13.44 15.56
N GLY A 22 7.45 13.46 15.05
CA GLY A 22 7.01 12.45 14.12
C GLY A 22 8.01 12.52 12.99
N CYS A 23 8.87 11.51 12.89
CA CYS A 23 9.63 11.26 11.68
C CYS A 23 8.56 11.09 10.60
N ALA A 24 8.31 12.15 9.85
CA ALA A 24 7.73 12.02 8.54
C ALA A 24 8.79 11.27 7.74
N ALA A 25 8.75 9.93 7.81
CA ALA A 25 9.63 9.08 7.04
C ALA A 25 9.39 9.45 5.59
N ASN A 26 10.40 10.06 4.99
CA ASN A 26 10.35 10.41 3.59
C ASN A 26 10.37 9.08 2.83
N ARG A 27 9.22 8.68 2.27
CA ARG A 27 9.12 7.43 1.53
C ARG A 27 9.91 7.60 0.25
N VAL A 28 11.02 6.87 0.13
CA VAL A 28 11.86 6.86 -1.07
C VAL A 28 11.33 5.74 -1.98
N SER A 29 11.06 6.08 -3.23
CA SER A 29 10.67 5.09 -4.23
C SER A 29 11.88 4.24 -4.63
N LEU A 30 11.80 2.94 -4.36
CA LEU A 30 12.79 1.95 -4.81
C LEU A 30 12.78 1.81 -6.35
N ALA A 31 11.63 2.08 -6.97
CA ALA A 31 11.50 2.03 -8.43
C ALA A 31 12.18 3.23 -9.10
N ASP A 32 12.00 4.44 -8.56
CA ASP A 32 12.62 5.65 -9.10
C ASP A 32 14.14 5.66 -8.89
N GLU A 33 14.63 5.06 -7.80
CA GLU A 33 16.07 4.85 -7.55
C GLU A 33 16.68 3.71 -8.40
N GLY A 34 15.86 2.95 -9.15
CA GLY A 34 16.32 1.85 -9.99
C GLY A 34 16.73 0.58 -9.22
N ILE A 35 16.44 0.51 -7.92
CA ILE A 35 16.71 -0.66 -7.07
C ILE A 35 15.83 -1.84 -7.50
N VAL A 36 14.59 -1.56 -7.88
CA VAL A 36 13.65 -2.55 -8.41
C VAL A 36 12.98 -2.11 -9.69
N SER A 37 12.58 -3.08 -10.51
CA SER A 37 11.75 -2.83 -11.69
C SER A 37 10.29 -3.18 -11.43
N VAL A 38 9.36 -2.46 -12.07
CA VAL A 38 7.93 -2.67 -11.90
C VAL A 38 7.27 -2.93 -13.25
N GLU A 39 6.63 -4.09 -13.38
CA GLU A 39 5.81 -4.49 -14.50
C GLU A 39 4.32 -4.45 -14.12
N THR A 40 3.49 -3.78 -14.91
CA THR A 40 2.04 -3.76 -14.70
C THR A 40 1.32 -4.40 -15.87
N VAL A 41 0.47 -5.38 -15.58
CA VAL A 41 -0.36 -6.05 -16.59
C VAL A 41 -1.79 -5.50 -16.48
N PRO A 42 -2.30 -4.79 -17.51
CA PRO A 42 -3.64 -4.21 -17.47
C PRO A 42 -4.71 -5.30 -17.52
N GLY A 43 -5.76 -5.12 -16.72
CA GLY A 43 -6.95 -5.98 -16.78
C GLY A 43 -7.92 -5.54 -17.88
N LYS A 44 -8.91 -6.40 -18.18
CA LYS A 44 -9.92 -6.13 -19.24
C LYS A 44 -10.76 -4.87 -19.00
N LYS A 45 -11.08 -4.57 -17.73
CA LYS A 45 -11.99 -3.46 -17.35
C LYS A 45 -11.32 -2.35 -16.57
N VAL A 46 -10.09 -2.56 -16.11
CA VAL A 46 -9.32 -1.64 -15.26
C VAL A 46 -7.86 -1.76 -15.66
N LYS A 47 -7.19 -0.61 -15.75
CA LYS A 47 -5.74 -0.55 -15.89
C LYS A 47 -5.11 0.03 -14.63
N ILE A 48 -3.91 -0.42 -14.34
CA ILE A 48 -3.01 0.26 -13.42
C ILE A 48 -2.46 1.49 -14.17
N LEU A 49 -2.54 2.66 -13.54
CA LEU A 49 -2.04 3.92 -14.09
C LEU A 49 -0.57 4.13 -13.74
N TRP A 50 -0.22 3.79 -12.50
CA TRP A 50 1.12 3.82 -11.97
C TRP A 50 1.16 2.90 -10.74
N THR A 51 2.36 2.41 -10.48
CA THR A 51 2.71 1.63 -9.30
C THR A 51 4.03 2.18 -8.79
N ASP A 52 4.17 2.20 -7.48
CA ASP A 52 5.37 2.60 -6.78
C ASP A 52 5.68 1.58 -5.68
N VAL A 53 6.93 1.52 -5.28
CA VAL A 53 7.47 0.57 -4.32
C VAL A 53 8.36 1.32 -3.36
N TYR A 54 8.09 1.23 -2.06
CA TYR A 54 8.90 1.88 -1.03
C TYR A 54 9.00 1.01 0.21
N GLU A 55 10.02 1.24 1.03
CA GLU A 55 10.14 0.63 2.35
C GLU A 55 9.30 1.43 3.38
N ASP A 56 8.60 0.74 4.26
CA ASP A 56 7.80 1.29 5.37
C ASP A 56 8.09 0.43 6.61
N ASP A 57 8.88 0.98 7.54
CA ASP A 57 9.44 0.27 8.70
C ASP A 57 10.28 -0.97 8.33
N ASN A 58 9.69 -2.16 8.42
CA ASN A 58 10.32 -3.44 8.09
C ASN A 58 9.62 -4.16 6.94
N ASP A 59 8.70 -3.47 6.27
CA ASP A 59 7.92 -4.02 5.15
C ASP A 59 8.28 -3.29 3.86
N VAL A 60 8.17 -4.02 2.76
CA VAL A 60 8.10 -3.45 1.42
C VAL A 60 6.63 -3.24 1.08
N VAL A 61 6.30 -2.02 0.65
CA VAL A 61 4.95 -1.64 0.27
C VAL A 61 4.89 -1.40 -1.23
N VAL A 62 4.04 -2.17 -1.91
CA VAL A 62 3.67 -1.95 -3.31
C VAL A 62 2.35 -1.20 -3.33
N TYR A 63 2.38 0.01 -3.84
CA TYR A 63 1.23 0.91 -3.91
C TYR A 63 0.94 1.28 -5.36
N GLY A 64 -0.32 1.46 -5.72
CA GLY A 64 -0.62 1.98 -7.05
C GLY A 64 -2.03 2.51 -7.21
N VAL A 65 -2.28 3.05 -8.42
CA VAL A 65 -3.57 3.63 -8.79
C VAL A 65 -4.18 2.89 -9.96
N LEU A 66 -5.47 2.62 -9.82
CA LEU A 66 -6.31 1.90 -10.77
C LEU A 66 -7.29 2.86 -11.41
N ARG A 67 -7.51 2.68 -12.71
CA ARG A 67 -8.52 3.41 -13.48
C ARG A 67 -9.38 2.46 -14.28
N ARG A 68 -10.69 2.63 -14.17
CA ARG A 68 -11.68 1.97 -15.01
C ARG A 68 -11.47 2.32 -16.50
N ILE A 69 -11.50 1.29 -17.34
CA ILE A 69 -11.43 1.39 -18.79
C ILE A 69 -12.86 1.35 -19.35
N GLY A 70 -13.16 2.27 -20.27
CA GLY A 70 -14.42 2.28 -21.02
C GLY A 70 -15.69 2.59 -20.22
N TYR A 71 -16.83 2.36 -20.85
CA TYR A 71 -18.18 2.59 -20.33
C TYR A 71 -18.93 1.26 -20.16
N SER A 72 -18.44 0.35 -19.32
CA SER A 72 -19.24 -0.84 -19.02
C SER A 72 -20.47 -0.49 -18.19
N SER A 73 -21.58 -1.19 -18.38
CA SER A 73 -22.79 -1.03 -17.58
C SER A 73 -22.62 -1.72 -16.22
N GLY A 74 -22.56 -0.94 -15.15
CA GLY A 74 -22.60 -1.46 -13.76
C GLY A 74 -21.31 -1.32 -12.96
N SER A 75 -21.43 -1.45 -11.64
CA SER A 75 -20.30 -1.64 -10.74
C SER A 75 -19.75 -3.06 -10.87
N PHE A 76 -18.48 -3.23 -10.55
CA PHE A 76 -17.85 -4.55 -10.48
C PHE A 76 -16.75 -4.53 -9.43
N SER A 77 -16.23 -5.70 -9.10
CA SER A 77 -15.13 -5.87 -8.15
C SER A 77 -13.89 -6.40 -8.84
N ILE A 78 -12.73 -6.01 -8.32
CA ILE A 78 -11.41 -6.43 -8.79
C ILE A 78 -10.52 -6.77 -7.59
N HIS A 79 -9.37 -7.36 -7.87
CA HIS A 79 -8.20 -7.36 -7.00
C HIS A 79 -6.94 -7.20 -7.86
N VAL A 80 -5.82 -6.89 -7.21
CA VAL A 80 -4.50 -6.88 -7.84
C VAL A 80 -3.67 -7.98 -7.18
N ASP A 81 -3.19 -8.90 -7.99
CA ASP A 81 -2.18 -9.87 -7.59
C ASP A 81 -0.81 -9.24 -7.80
N VAL A 82 0.06 -9.36 -6.81
CA VAL A 82 1.41 -8.80 -6.82
C VAL A 82 2.39 -9.91 -6.50
N THR A 83 3.31 -10.16 -7.44
CA THR A 83 4.39 -11.13 -7.30
C THR A 83 5.71 -10.37 -7.29
N VAL A 84 6.58 -10.71 -6.35
CA VAL A 84 7.96 -10.22 -6.24
C VAL A 84 8.89 -11.34 -6.71
N PHE A 85 9.72 -11.03 -7.69
CA PHE A 85 10.75 -11.92 -8.21
C PHE A 85 12.13 -11.47 -7.75
N SER A 86 12.98 -12.43 -7.42
CA SER A 86 14.41 -12.20 -7.21
C SER A 86 15.08 -11.77 -8.52
N PRO A 87 16.34 -11.29 -8.46
CA PRO A 87 17.14 -11.03 -9.65
C PRO A 87 17.33 -12.26 -10.56
N ASP A 88 17.26 -13.47 -9.98
CA ASP A 88 17.36 -14.75 -10.68
C ASP A 88 15.99 -15.25 -11.20
N GLU A 89 14.98 -14.38 -11.21
CA GLU A 89 13.59 -14.65 -11.64
C GLU A 89 12.82 -15.68 -10.77
N GLU A 90 13.32 -15.98 -9.56
CA GLU A 90 12.61 -16.84 -8.60
C GLU A 90 11.53 -16.04 -7.83
N VAL A 91 10.40 -16.67 -7.53
CA VAL A 91 9.34 -16.03 -6.74
C VAL A 91 9.78 -15.91 -5.28
N LEU A 92 9.95 -14.67 -4.79
CA LEU A 92 10.24 -14.38 -3.39
C LEU A 92 8.95 -14.25 -2.57
N TYR A 93 7.98 -13.53 -3.11
CA TYR A 93 6.71 -13.26 -2.43
C TYR A 93 5.54 -13.20 -3.42
N GLU A 94 4.38 -13.64 -2.95
CA GLU A 94 3.10 -13.46 -3.64
C GLU A 94 2.05 -13.02 -2.65
N ASN A 95 1.32 -11.98 -3.01
CA ASN A 95 0.20 -11.51 -2.22
C ASN A 95 -0.81 -10.80 -3.12
N ARG A 96 -2.00 -10.53 -2.60
CA ARG A 96 -3.07 -9.87 -3.34
C ARG A 96 -3.80 -8.86 -2.49
N THR A 97 -4.37 -7.87 -3.15
CA THR A 97 -5.21 -6.88 -2.48
C THR A 97 -6.48 -7.54 -1.95
N SER A 98 -7.08 -6.92 -0.93
CA SER A 98 -8.50 -7.14 -0.67
C SER A 98 -9.34 -6.76 -1.91
N VAL A 99 -10.60 -7.20 -1.93
CA VAL A 99 -11.49 -6.91 -3.06
C VAL A 99 -11.79 -5.41 -3.13
N ILE A 100 -11.50 -4.80 -4.29
CA ILE A 100 -11.71 -3.38 -4.56
C ILE A 100 -13.00 -3.20 -5.36
N GLY A 101 -13.94 -2.42 -4.82
CA GLY A 101 -15.17 -2.05 -5.52
C GLY A 101 -14.94 -0.93 -6.54
N VAL A 102 -15.30 -1.16 -7.80
CA VAL A 102 -15.23 -0.19 -8.89
C VAL A 102 -16.65 0.25 -9.27
N PRO A 103 -17.09 1.47 -8.89
CA PRO A 103 -18.43 1.96 -9.20
C PRO A 103 -18.61 2.21 -10.69
N ARG A 104 -19.87 2.21 -11.12
CA ARG A 104 -20.27 2.61 -12.48
C ARG A 104 -19.79 4.04 -12.77
N ARG A 105 -19.30 4.27 -13.99
CA ARG A 105 -19.04 5.63 -14.48
C ARG A 105 -20.37 6.36 -14.72
N VAL A 106 -20.57 7.48 -14.04
CA VAL A 106 -21.73 8.36 -14.20
C VAL A 106 -21.32 9.56 -15.05
N VAL A 107 -22.10 9.87 -16.09
CA VAL A 107 -21.85 11.05 -16.94
C VAL A 107 -21.91 12.31 -16.07
N GLY A 108 -20.97 13.23 -16.27
CA GLY A 108 -20.83 14.43 -15.43
C GLY A 108 -20.10 14.21 -14.11
N LYS A 109 -19.83 12.96 -13.70
CA LYS A 109 -18.95 12.65 -12.57
C LYS A 109 -17.52 12.45 -13.08
N GLY A 110 -16.55 12.99 -12.34
CA GLY A 110 -15.11 12.88 -12.65
C GLY A 110 -14.61 11.43 -12.77
N VAL A 111 -13.36 11.28 -13.22
CA VAL A 111 -12.73 9.94 -13.32
C VAL A 111 -12.56 9.37 -11.92
N ASP A 112 -13.14 8.19 -11.66
CA ASP A 112 -12.94 7.49 -10.39
C ASP A 112 -11.62 6.72 -10.43
N TRP A 113 -10.71 7.10 -9.54
CA TRP A 113 -9.44 6.42 -9.31
C TRP A 113 -9.54 5.62 -8.03
N LYS A 114 -9.08 4.37 -8.06
CA LYS A 114 -8.94 3.53 -6.88
C LYS A 114 -7.47 3.34 -6.57
N ARG A 115 -7.16 3.19 -5.29
CA ARG A 115 -5.82 2.88 -4.83
C ARG A 115 -5.77 1.43 -4.41
N PHE A 116 -4.60 0.83 -4.56
CA PHE A 116 -4.30 -0.45 -3.97
C PHE A 116 -2.97 -0.38 -3.23
N GLU A 117 -2.84 -1.23 -2.23
CA GLU A 117 -1.64 -1.40 -1.43
C GLU A 117 -1.50 -2.90 -1.11
N VAL A 118 -0.29 -3.41 -1.24
CA VAL A 118 0.12 -4.76 -0.83
C VAL A 118 1.41 -4.63 -0.04
N ARG A 119 1.51 -5.36 1.07
CA ARG A 119 2.68 -5.36 1.95
C ARG A 119 3.36 -6.72 1.93
N PHE A 120 4.68 -6.70 1.93
CA PHE A 120 5.55 -7.86 2.03
C PHE A 120 6.51 -7.67 3.20
N PRO A 121 6.72 -8.70 4.03
CA PRO A 121 7.61 -8.59 5.17
C PRO A 121 9.08 -8.64 4.72
N GLY A 122 9.90 -7.79 5.33
CA GLY A 122 11.34 -7.73 5.11
C GLY A 122 11.74 -6.83 3.95
N GLN A 123 12.97 -7.01 3.49
CA GLN A 123 13.57 -6.25 2.38
C GLN A 123 13.61 -7.11 1.11
N ILE A 124 13.57 -6.46 -0.04
CA ILE A 124 13.74 -7.10 -1.34
C ILE A 124 15.16 -6.87 -1.86
N PRO A 125 15.85 -7.89 -2.39
CA PRO A 125 17.19 -7.72 -2.97
C PRO A 125 17.20 -6.70 -4.11
N GLU A 126 18.29 -5.96 -4.26
CA GLU A 126 18.51 -5.10 -5.43
C GLU A 126 18.48 -5.92 -6.73
N GLY A 127 17.88 -5.37 -7.78
CA GLY A 127 17.65 -6.05 -9.05
C GLY A 127 16.39 -6.91 -9.10
N SER A 128 15.62 -6.97 -8.00
CA SER A 128 14.31 -7.62 -7.97
C SER A 128 13.33 -6.97 -8.94
N SER A 129 12.33 -7.74 -9.38
CA SER A 129 11.23 -7.22 -10.19
C SER A 129 9.88 -7.48 -9.54
N ILE A 130 8.94 -6.55 -9.71
CA ILE A 130 7.59 -6.64 -9.17
C ILE A 130 6.61 -6.67 -10.31
N ARG A 131 5.76 -7.70 -10.36
CA ARG A 131 4.67 -7.81 -11.33
C ARG A 131 3.33 -7.59 -10.65
N ALA A 132 2.56 -6.61 -11.11
CA ALA A 132 1.21 -6.33 -10.63
C ALA A 132 0.18 -6.63 -11.74
N VAL A 133 -0.74 -7.55 -11.47
CA VAL A 133 -1.76 -8.01 -12.44
C VAL A 133 -3.16 -7.71 -11.90
N CYS A 134 -3.99 -7.05 -12.70
CA CYS A 134 -5.35 -6.72 -12.29
C CYS A 134 -6.37 -7.75 -12.81
N HIS A 135 -7.06 -8.41 -11.88
CA HIS A 135 -8.09 -9.41 -12.17
C HIS A 135 -9.49 -8.86 -11.88
N ALA A 136 -10.46 -9.18 -12.76
CA ALA A 136 -11.86 -8.84 -12.58
C ALA A 136 -12.63 -10.02 -12.00
N GLY A 137 -13.48 -9.75 -11.00
CA GLY A 137 -14.27 -10.78 -10.31
C GLY A 137 -13.66 -11.21 -8.98
N ARG A 138 -14.41 -12.03 -8.24
CA ARG A 138 -13.83 -12.86 -7.17
C ARG A 138 -13.11 -13.99 -7.88
N HIS A 139 -11.84 -14.24 -7.55
CA HIS A 139 -11.28 -15.56 -7.77
C HIS A 139 -12.19 -16.50 -6.97
N ASN A 140 -13.06 -17.25 -7.65
CA ASN A 140 -13.38 -18.56 -7.11
C ASN A 140 -12.06 -19.31 -7.24
N ASP A 141 -11.55 -19.87 -6.15
CA ASP A 141 -10.32 -20.65 -6.12
C ASP A 141 -10.50 -21.94 -6.95
N GLU A 142 -10.63 -21.81 -8.27
CA GLU A 142 -10.44 -22.91 -9.19
C GLU A 142 -8.94 -23.09 -9.33
N LYS A 143 -8.43 -24.00 -8.50
CA LYS A 143 -7.15 -24.68 -8.71
C LYS A 143 -7.03 -25.00 -10.20
N SER A 144 -6.14 -24.29 -10.89
CA SER A 144 -5.70 -24.71 -12.21
C SER A 144 -5.02 -26.07 -12.02
N SER A 145 -5.68 -27.09 -12.54
CA SER A 145 -5.16 -28.46 -12.70
C SER A 145 -4.33 -28.55 -13.97
#